data_AF-A0A2B7W7V6-F1
#
_entry.id   AF-A0A2B7W7V6-F1
#
_cell.length_a   1.000
_cell.length_b   1.000
_cell.length_c   1.000
_cell.angle_alpha   90.00
_cell.angle_beta   90.00
_cell.angle_gamma   90.00
#
_symmetry.space_group_name_H-M   'P 1'
#
loop_
_entity.id
_entity.type
_entity.pdbx_description
1 polymer ?
#
loop_
_entity_poly.entity_id
_entity_poly.type
_entity_poly.pdbx_seq_one_letter_code
_entity_poly.pdbx_strand_id
1 'polypeptide(L)' 'EFLERNNDKLKGVSASGNRNWGDMFGASADKISAKYEVPIVSKFELSGTNNDVEYFKERVREIATH' A
#
# COMPACT_ATOMS: atom_id res chain seq x y z
N GLU A 1 -1.06 2.69 -16.56
CA GLU A 1 -0.57 1.60 -17.43
C GLU A 1 -0.48 0.19 -16.82
N PHE A 2 0.37 -0.10 -15.82
CA PHE A 2 0.46 -1.48 -15.28
C PHE A 2 -0.85 -1.92 -14.62
N LEU A 3 -1.37 -1.08 -13.71
CA LEU A 3 -2.60 -1.38 -12.98
C LEU A 3 -3.84 -1.40 -13.89
N GLU A 4 -3.90 -0.57 -14.93
CA GLU A 4 -5.00 -0.61 -15.92
C GLU A 4 -5.18 -1.99 -16.55
N ARG A 5 -4.09 -2.75 -16.73
CA ARG A 5 -4.10 -4.08 -17.36
C ARG A 5 -4.19 -5.24 -16.37
N ASN A 6 -3.95 -5.01 -15.08
CA ASN A 6 -3.76 -6.10 -14.10
C ASN A 6 -4.56 -5.94 -12.80
N ASN A 7 -5.38 -4.90 -12.68
CA ASN A 7 -6.09 -4.59 -11.43
C ASN A 7 -7.06 -5.69 -10.97
N ASP A 8 -7.61 -6.50 -11.88
CA ASP A 8 -8.51 -7.62 -11.53
C ASP A 8 -7.93 -8.62 -10.52
N LYS A 9 -6.60 -8.70 -10.42
CA LYS A 9 -5.88 -9.58 -9.49
C LYS A 9 -5.20 -8.82 -8.34
N LEU A 10 -5.33 -7.49 -8.29
CA LEU A 10 -4.81 -6.69 -7.21
C LEU A 10 -5.60 -6.99 -5.93
N LYS A 11 -4.90 -7.24 -4.83
CA LYS A 11 -5.51 -7.54 -3.51
C LYS A 11 -5.19 -6.53 -2.42
N GLY A 12 -4.27 -5.60 -2.69
CA GLY A 12 -3.89 -4.56 -1.76
C GLY A 12 -2.77 -3.71 -2.33
N VAL A 13 -2.54 -2.55 -1.73
CA VAL A 13 -1.47 -1.62 -2.12
C VAL A 13 -0.72 -1.11 -0.89
N SER A 14 0.61 -1.02 -0.99
CA SER A 14 1.45 -0.25 -0.06
C SER A 14 2.12 0.91 -0.78
N ALA A 15 2.46 1.97 -0.05
CA ALA A 15 3.24 3.07 -0.58
C ALA A 15 4.44 3.39 0.31
N SER A 16 5.62 3.44 -0.32
CA SER A 16 6.76 4.20 0.21
C SER A 16 6.54 5.69 -0.07
N GLY A 17 6.88 6.54 0.88
CA GLY A 17 6.78 7.99 0.77
C GLY A 17 7.73 8.72 1.71
N ASN A 18 7.44 9.97 2.00
CA ASN A 18 8.16 10.78 2.99
C ASN A 18 7.16 11.73 3.68
N ARG A 19 7.13 11.74 5.01
CA ARG A 19 6.18 12.50 5.85
C ARG A 19 6.39 14.01 5.74
N ASN A 20 7.53 14.47 5.23
CA ASN A 20 7.74 15.88 4.89
C ASN A 20 6.72 16.40 3.86
N TRP A 21 6.04 15.50 3.14
CA TRP A 21 4.94 15.85 2.23
C TRP A 21 3.59 16.04 2.94
N GLY A 22 3.53 15.95 4.27
CA GLY A 22 2.32 16.16 5.07
C GLY A 22 1.20 15.22 4.66
N ASP A 23 0.03 15.78 4.36
CA ASP A 23 -1.16 15.04 3.93
C ASP A 23 -0.95 14.22 2.65
N MET A 24 0.08 14.53 1.86
CA MET A 24 0.44 13.79 0.66
C MET A 24 1.35 12.58 0.93
N PHE A 25 1.68 12.30 2.20
CA PHE A 25 2.44 11.11 2.59
C PHE A 25 1.74 9.81 2.15
N GLY A 26 2.36 9.09 1.22
CA GLY A 26 1.84 7.84 0.70
C GLY A 26 0.49 7.97 -0.01
N ALA A 27 0.14 9.16 -0.51
CA ALA A 27 -1.13 9.42 -1.20
C ALA A 27 -1.33 8.60 -2.49
N SER A 28 -0.26 7.99 -3.01
CA SER A 28 -0.36 6.99 -4.07
C SER A 28 -1.17 5.76 -3.65
N ALA A 29 -1.04 5.29 -2.40
CA ALA A 29 -1.83 4.18 -1.89
C ALA A 29 -3.31 4.57 -1.80
N ASP A 30 -3.65 5.79 -1.36
CA ASP A 30 -5.04 6.25 -1.28
C ASP A 30 -5.67 6.30 -2.68
N LYS A 31 -4.97 6.86 -3.66
CA LYS A 31 -5.44 6.95 -5.05
C LYS A 31 -5.67 5.56 -5.66
N ILE A 32 -4.75 4.62 -5.43
CA ILE A 32 -4.87 3.25 -5.96
C ILE A 32 -5.98 2.50 -5.23
N SER A 33 -6.05 2.60 -3.90
CA SER A 33 -7.07 1.97 -3.07
C SER A 33 -8.48 2.45 -3.45
N ALA A 34 -8.69 3.76 -3.57
CA ALA A 34 -9.97 4.32 -3.97
C ALA A 34 -10.36 3.96 -5.41
N LYS A 35 -9.39 3.91 -6.34
CA LYS A 35 -9.68 3.63 -7.75
C LYS A 35 -10.01 2.16 -8.04
N TYR A 36 -9.36 1.22 -7.35
CA TYR A 36 -9.50 -0.22 -7.61
C TYR A 36 -10.16 -0.97 -6.44
N GLU A 37 -10.67 -0.26 -5.45
CA GLU A 37 -11.41 -0.81 -4.30
C GLU A 37 -10.64 -1.91 -3.55
N VAL A 38 -9.32 -1.74 -3.41
CA VAL A 38 -8.44 -2.64 -2.67
C VAL A 38 -7.95 -2.01 -1.37
N PRO A 39 -7.68 -2.77 -0.30
CA PRO A 39 -7.18 -2.23 0.95
C PRO A 39 -5.78 -1.63 0.82
N ILE A 40 -5.53 -0.56 1.58
CA ILE A 40 -4.16 -0.10 1.86
C ILE A 40 -3.55 -1.06 2.87
N VAL A 41 -2.45 -1.71 2.48
CA VAL A 41 -1.73 -2.65 3.34
C VAL A 41 -0.86 -1.89 4.33
N SER A 42 -0.05 -0.94 3.86
CA SER A 42 0.78 -0.08 4.70
C SER A 42 1.27 1.18 3.96
N LYS A 43 1.63 2.22 4.72
CA LYS A 43 2.39 3.38 4.23
C LYS A 43 3.65 3.53 5.08
N PHE A 44 4.82 3.64 4.46
CA PHE A 44 6.11 3.71 5.16
C PHE A 44 7.03 4.76 4.51
N GLU A 45 8.08 5.18 5.22
CA GLU A 45 9.00 6.20 4.72
C GLU A 45 10.24 5.60 4.06
N LEU A 46 10.60 6.10 2.87
CA LEU A 46 11.82 5.74 2.16
C LEU A 46 11.97 4.21 2.04
N SER A 47 13.05 3.66 2.59
CA SER A 47 13.32 2.21 2.59
C SER A 47 12.51 1.42 3.61
N GLY A 48 11.78 2.10 4.49
CA GLY A 48 11.11 1.51 5.64
C GLY A 48 12.05 1.15 6.78
N THR A 49 11.44 0.81 7.90
CA THR A 49 12.07 0.28 9.11
C THR A 49 11.77 -1.20 9.26
N ASN A 50 12.44 -1.89 10.19
CA ASN A 50 12.11 -3.28 10.51
C ASN A 50 10.65 -3.44 10.98
N ASN A 51 10.10 -2.44 11.66
CA ASN A 51 8.69 -2.45 12.07
C ASN A 51 7.75 -2.36 10.86
N ASP A 52 8.09 -1.55 9.85
CA ASP A 52 7.31 -1.47 8.61
C ASP A 52 7.33 -2.79 7.85
N VAL A 53 8.47 -3.50 7.88
CA VAL A 53 8.61 -4.83 7.28
C VAL A 53 7.71 -5.85 7.96
N GLU A 54 7.74 -5.94 9.29
CA GLU A 54 6.90 -6.90 10.02
C GLU A 54 5.42 -6.56 9.90
N TYR A 55 5.06 -5.28 10.01
CA TYR A 55 3.69 -4.82 9.81
C TYR A 55 3.16 -5.17 8.41
N PHE A 56 3.96 -4.94 7.36
CA PHE A 56 3.57 -5.32 6.00
C PHE A 56 3.32 -6.83 5.87
N LYS A 57 4.23 -7.67 6.41
CA LYS A 57 4.08 -9.14 6.35
C LYS A 57 2.82 -9.61 7.05
N GLU A 58 2.52 -9.08 8.22
CA GLU A 58 1.31 -9.43 8.99
C GLU A 58 0.05 -9.07 8.21
N ARG A 59 -0.05 -7.82 7.71
CA ARG A 59 -1.21 -7.35 6.96
C ARG A 59 -1.44 -8.12 5.66
N VAL A 60 -0.38 -8.50 4.95
CA VAL A 60 -0.50 -9.35 3.74
C VAL A 60 -1.06 -10.74 4.10
N ARG A 61 -0.63 -11.35 5.21
CA ARG A 61 -1.18 -12.64 5.65
C ARG A 61 -2.67 -12.53 5.95
N GLU A 62 -3.10 -11.47 6.64
CA GLU A 62 -4.52 -11.22 6.94
C GLU A 62 -5.37 -11.03 5.67
N ILE A 63 -4.83 -10.36 4.65
CA ILE A 63 -5.52 -10.18 3.37
C ILE A 63 -5.60 -11.49 2.60
N ALA A 64 -4.56 -12.33 2.66
CA ALA A 64 -4.51 -13.60 1.94
C ALA A 64 -5.49 -14.66 2.48
N THR A 65 -6.00 -14.49 3.70
CA THR A 65 -6.98 -15.42 4.30
C THR A 65 -8.44 -15.12 3.91
N HIS A 66 -8.69 -14.01 3.21
CA HIS A 66 -10.01 -13.60 2.73
C HIS A 66 -10.10 -13.70 1.20
#